data_AF-A0A964DV18-F1
#
_entry.id   AF-A0A964DV18-F1
#
_cell.length_a   1.000
_cell.length_b   1.000
_cell.length_c   1.000
_cell.angle_alpha   90.00
_cell.angle_beta   90.00
_cell.angle_gamma   90.00
#
_symmetry.space_group_name_H-M   'P 1'
#
loop_
_entity.id
_entity.type
_entity.pdbx_description
1 polymer ?
#
loop_
_entity_poly.entity_id
_entity_poly.type
_entity_poly.pdbx_seq_one_letter_code
_entity_poly.pdbx_strand_id
1 'polypeptide(L)'
;ATLATVKGAIEAVVTLAGHRMAETDPDQGANLMVFFFRDWSELLEVPDLDRLVEGLGPLVARLEAEGASQYRHFRFEDSGAIRACIAFVRMDAALSELPAEVLALGLAAQVVLLWSERAFRDRSPLAQAADHVILRPDVAGVIRAAYDPVMPVMSRDRVHALRLAARIGV
;
A
#
# COMPACT_ATOMS: atom_id res chain seq x y z
N ALA A 1 -17.34 -4.79 -11.04
CA ALA A 1 -17.05 -3.35 -10.99
C ALA A 1 -15.86 -3.05 -10.06
N THR A 2 -15.92 -3.43 -8.79
CA THR A 2 -14.88 -3.10 -7.78
C THR A 2 -13.47 -3.61 -8.09
N LEU A 3 -13.33 -4.83 -8.62
CA LEU A 3 -12.01 -5.36 -8.99
C LEU A 3 -11.31 -4.51 -10.07
N ALA A 4 -12.07 -4.01 -11.06
CA ALA A 4 -11.53 -3.12 -12.09
C ALA A 4 -11.09 -1.78 -11.49
N THR A 5 -11.83 -1.26 -10.50
CA THR A 5 -11.43 -0.05 -9.75
C THR A 5 -10.12 -0.25 -8.98
N VAL A 6 -9.99 -1.39 -8.27
CA VAL A 6 -8.75 -1.70 -7.54
C VAL A 6 -7.57 -1.87 -8.50
N LYS A 7 -7.75 -2.62 -9.58
CA LYS A 7 -6.72 -2.79 -10.63
C LYS A 7 -6.31 -1.45 -11.23
N GLY A 8 -7.27 -0.63 -11.66
CA GLY A 8 -7.00 0.67 -12.28
C GLY A 8 -6.27 1.64 -11.33
N ALA A 9 -6.62 1.63 -10.04
CA ALA A 9 -5.89 2.42 -9.04
C ALA A 9 -4.44 1.97 -8.87
N ILE A 10 -4.18 0.66 -8.82
CA ILE A 10 -2.82 0.11 -8.77
C ILE A 10 -2.05 0.47 -10.04
N GLU A 11 -2.65 0.30 -11.22
CA GLU A 11 -2.04 0.66 -12.51
C GLU A 11 -1.69 2.15 -12.58
N ALA A 12 -2.55 3.03 -12.06
CA ALA A 12 -2.29 4.47 -12.01
C ALA A 12 -1.05 4.79 -11.16
N VAL A 13 -0.91 4.17 -9.98
CA VAL A 13 0.24 4.38 -9.09
C VAL A 13 1.52 3.76 -9.66
N VAL A 14 1.44 2.56 -10.23
CA VAL A 14 2.57 1.88 -10.88
C VAL A 14 3.08 2.69 -12.07
N THR A 15 2.16 3.22 -12.89
CA THR A 15 2.51 4.10 -14.02
C THR A 15 3.14 5.40 -13.54
N LEU A 16 2.61 6.01 -12.48
CA LEU A 16 3.18 7.20 -11.85
C LEU A 16 4.62 6.97 -11.37
N ALA A 17 4.89 5.77 -10.85
CA ALA A 17 6.22 5.34 -10.42
C ALA A 17 7.17 5.03 -11.60
N GLY A 18 6.72 5.13 -12.85
CA GLY A 18 7.53 4.73 -14.02
C GLY A 18 7.78 3.23 -14.09
N HIS A 19 7.01 2.43 -13.35
CA HIS A 19 7.12 0.98 -13.30
C HIS A 19 6.09 0.34 -14.24
N ARG A 20 6.29 -0.93 -14.58
CA ARG A 20 5.33 -1.72 -15.38
C ARG A 20 4.61 -2.72 -14.49
N MET A 21 3.29 -2.84 -14.67
CA MET A 21 2.49 -3.88 -14.02
C MET A 21 2.45 -5.11 -14.93
N ALA A 22 2.68 -6.28 -14.34
CA ALA A 22 2.33 -7.57 -14.93
C ALA A 22 1.30 -8.22 -14.00
N GLU A 23 0.33 -8.96 -14.54
CA GLU A 23 -0.70 -9.61 -13.73
C GLU A 23 -0.14 -10.71 -12.83
N THR A 24 0.92 -11.39 -13.29
CA THR A 24 1.67 -12.37 -12.51
C THR A 24 3.17 -12.24 -12.83
N ASP A 25 4.01 -12.27 -11.81
CA ASP A 25 5.46 -12.36 -11.99
C ASP A 25 5.86 -13.82 -12.28
N PRO A 26 6.64 -14.10 -13.34
CA PRO A 26 7.04 -15.47 -13.69
C PRO A 26 7.88 -16.18 -12.63
N ASP A 27 8.64 -15.43 -11.84
CA ASP A 27 9.60 -15.96 -10.86
C ASP A 27 9.03 -15.95 -9.44
N GLN A 28 8.17 -14.99 -9.11
CA GLN A 28 7.67 -14.74 -7.75
C GLN A 28 6.16 -14.96 -7.59
N GLY A 29 5.39 -15.11 -8.67
CA GLY A 29 3.93 -15.19 -8.62
C GLY A 29 3.28 -13.82 -8.34
N ALA A 30 2.27 -13.77 -7.47
CA ALA A 30 1.64 -12.51 -7.06
C ALA A 30 2.43 -11.84 -5.94
N ASN A 31 2.93 -10.62 -6.16
CA ASN A 31 3.67 -9.83 -5.18
C ASN A 31 2.80 -8.84 -4.39
N LEU A 32 1.52 -8.69 -4.77
CA LEU A 32 0.54 -7.91 -4.03
C LEU A 32 -0.75 -8.72 -3.88
N MET A 33 -1.15 -8.95 -2.64
CA MET A 33 -2.42 -9.60 -2.29
C MET A 33 -3.24 -8.64 -1.44
N VAL A 34 -4.50 -8.43 -1.82
CA VAL A 34 -5.42 -7.53 -1.10
C VAL A 34 -6.65 -8.32 -0.67
N PHE A 35 -6.95 -8.30 0.62
CA PHE A 35 -8.14 -8.93 1.18
C PHE A 35 -9.09 -7.85 1.70
N PHE A 36 -10.34 -7.93 1.27
CA PHE A 36 -11.45 -7.15 1.82
C PHE A 36 -12.37 -8.11 2.56
N PHE A 37 -12.67 -7.82 3.82
CA PHE A 37 -13.49 -8.67 4.70
C PHE A 37 -14.20 -7.79 5.73
N ARG A 38 -15.15 -8.35 6.50
CA ARG A 38 -15.93 -7.59 7.49
C ARG A 38 -15.35 -7.68 8.88
N ASP A 39 -14.81 -8.84 9.24
CA ASP A 39 -14.26 -9.10 10.57
C ASP A 39 -12.86 -9.73 10.50
N TRP A 40 -11.97 -9.32 11.41
CA TRP A 40 -10.59 -9.82 11.45
C TRP A 40 -10.52 -11.34 11.67
N SER A 41 -11.47 -11.90 12.42
CA SER A 41 -11.57 -13.35 12.65
C SER A 41 -11.76 -14.16 11.36
N GLU A 42 -12.34 -13.58 10.30
CA GLU A 42 -12.49 -14.24 8.99
C GLU A 42 -11.14 -14.65 8.40
N LEU A 43 -10.06 -13.92 8.72
CA LEU A 43 -8.72 -14.26 8.23
C LEU A 43 -8.21 -15.60 8.77
N LEU A 44 -8.67 -16.02 9.97
CA LEU A 44 -8.27 -17.30 10.56
C LEU A 44 -8.94 -18.50 9.87
N GLU A 45 -10.01 -18.25 9.11
CA GLU A 45 -10.73 -19.27 8.35
C GLU A 45 -10.18 -19.42 6.92
N VAL A 46 -9.32 -18.50 6.48
CA VAL A 46 -8.71 -18.54 5.14
C VAL A 46 -7.63 -19.63 5.09
N PRO A 47 -7.78 -20.65 4.24
CA PRO A 47 -6.80 -21.73 4.13
C PRO A 47 -5.41 -21.19 3.78
N ASP A 48 -4.38 -21.73 4.44
CA ASP A 48 -2.96 -21.44 4.20
C ASP A 48 -2.54 -19.96 4.40
N LEU A 49 -3.40 -19.08 4.93
CA LEU A 49 -3.04 -17.67 5.12
C LEU A 49 -1.94 -17.47 6.17
N ASP A 50 -1.89 -18.34 7.18
CA ASP A 50 -0.85 -18.41 8.20
C ASP A 50 0.54 -18.76 7.63
N ARG A 51 0.60 -19.41 6.46
CA ARG A 51 1.84 -19.65 5.72
C ARG A 51 2.35 -18.41 4.99
N LEU A 52 1.46 -17.46 4.71
CA LEU A 52 1.81 -16.16 4.10
C LEU A 52 2.12 -15.10 5.14
N VAL A 53 1.45 -15.16 6.30
CA VAL A 53 1.61 -14.23 7.42
C VAL A 53 1.90 -15.02 8.68
N GLU A 54 3.18 -15.14 9.02
CA GLU A 54 3.62 -15.82 10.24
C GLU A 54 3.01 -15.15 11.49
N GLY A 55 2.50 -15.96 12.42
CA GLY A 55 1.87 -15.45 13.63
C GLY A 55 0.49 -14.79 13.40
N LEU A 56 -0.25 -15.22 12.37
CA LEU A 56 -1.56 -14.67 12.02
C LEU A 56 -2.54 -14.59 13.19
N GLY A 57 -2.63 -15.64 14.03
CA GLY A 57 -3.53 -15.66 15.20
C GLY A 57 -3.28 -14.51 16.20
N PRO A 58 -2.08 -14.41 16.79
CA PRO A 58 -1.72 -13.28 17.64
C PRO A 58 -1.85 -11.91 16.95
N LEU A 59 -1.56 -11.83 15.65
CA LEU A 59 -1.73 -10.61 14.87
C LEU A 59 -3.21 -10.17 14.80
N VAL A 60 -4.11 -11.09 14.45
CA VAL A 60 -5.56 -10.85 14.39
C VAL A 60 -6.09 -10.35 15.73
N ALA A 61 -5.74 -11.04 16.83
CA ALA A 61 -6.17 -10.64 18.18
C ALA A 61 -5.71 -9.20 18.53
N ARG A 62 -4.48 -8.81 18.13
CA ARG A 62 -3.99 -7.45 18.33
C ARG A 62 -4.77 -6.43 17.49
N LEU A 63 -4.98 -6.71 16.21
CA LEU A 63 -5.66 -5.77 15.29
C LEU A 63 -7.12 -5.55 15.70
N GLU A 64 -7.79 -6.58 16.23
CA GLU A 64 -9.11 -6.47 16.85
C GLU A 64 -9.08 -5.57 18.08
N ALA A 65 -8.16 -5.82 19.01
CA ALA A 65 -8.03 -5.03 20.24
C ALA A 65 -7.69 -3.56 19.98
N GLU A 66 -6.90 -3.27 18.94
CA GLU A 66 -6.57 -1.91 18.50
C GLU A 66 -7.69 -1.25 17.68
N GLY A 67 -8.74 -2.01 17.30
CA GLY A 67 -9.81 -1.51 16.45
C GLY A 67 -9.35 -1.15 15.03
N ALA A 68 -8.21 -1.68 14.58
CA ALA A 68 -7.60 -1.33 13.30
C ALA A 68 -8.53 -1.65 12.13
N SER A 69 -8.61 -0.76 11.15
CA SER A 69 -9.38 -0.98 9.92
C SER A 69 -8.52 -1.49 8.76
N GLN A 70 -7.20 -1.31 8.84
CA GLN A 70 -6.26 -1.70 7.79
C GLN A 70 -4.96 -2.20 8.39
N TYR A 71 -4.34 -3.19 7.73
CA TYR A 71 -3.01 -3.68 8.05
C TYR A 71 -2.27 -4.07 6.78
N ARG A 72 -0.95 -3.91 6.77
CA ARG A 72 -0.08 -4.24 5.62
C ARG A 72 1.11 -5.03 6.13
N HIS A 73 1.25 -6.27 5.67
CA HIS A 73 2.41 -7.11 5.92
C HIS A 73 3.36 -7.03 4.72
N PHE A 74 4.59 -6.56 4.94
CA PHE A 74 5.61 -6.48 3.91
C PHE A 74 6.66 -7.56 4.10
N ARG A 75 7.02 -8.22 3.02
CA ARG A 75 8.18 -9.12 2.93
C ARG A 75 9.25 -8.44 2.10
N PHE A 76 10.50 -8.62 2.50
CA PHE A 76 11.63 -7.95 1.86
C PHE A 76 12.63 -8.97 1.33
N GLU A 77 13.35 -8.57 0.29
CA GLU A 77 14.57 -9.26 -0.13
C GLU A 77 15.74 -8.88 0.80
N ASP A 78 16.86 -9.60 0.69
CA ASP A 78 18.10 -9.29 1.44
C ASP A 78 18.62 -7.87 1.12
N SER A 79 18.33 -7.36 -0.08
CA SER A 79 18.62 -5.99 -0.50
C SER A 79 17.78 -4.91 0.21
N GLY A 80 16.74 -5.33 0.94
CA GLY A 80 15.74 -4.45 1.54
C GLY A 80 14.64 -4.00 0.60
N ALA A 81 14.65 -4.44 -0.67
CA ALA A 81 13.56 -4.20 -1.62
C ALA A 81 12.26 -4.86 -1.13
N ILE A 82 11.11 -4.22 -1.38
CA ILE A 82 9.80 -4.84 -1.12
C ILE A 82 9.63 -6.00 -2.09
N ARG A 83 9.58 -7.22 -1.56
CA ARG A 83 9.37 -8.44 -2.32
C ARG A 83 7.89 -8.72 -2.52
N ALA A 84 7.11 -8.57 -1.46
CA ALA A 84 5.67 -8.76 -1.50
C ALA A 84 4.95 -7.93 -0.43
N CYS A 85 3.69 -7.60 -0.69
CA CYS A 85 2.79 -6.99 0.28
C CYS A 85 1.47 -7.76 0.36
N ILE A 86 1.06 -8.09 1.58
CA ILE A 86 -0.29 -8.57 1.89
C ILE A 86 -1.03 -7.45 2.62
N ALA A 87 -2.06 -6.91 1.99
CA ALA A 87 -2.90 -5.85 2.54
C ALA A 87 -4.24 -6.42 3.01
N PHE A 88 -4.59 -6.13 4.25
CA PHE A 88 -5.85 -6.46 4.87
C PHE A 88 -6.67 -5.19 5.07
N VAL A 89 -7.89 -5.17 4.55
CA VAL A 89 -8.84 -4.06 4.67
C VAL A 89 -10.13 -4.58 5.29
N ARG A 90 -10.34 -4.26 6.58
CA ARG A 90 -11.57 -4.56 7.30
C ARG A 90 -12.59 -3.47 6.98
N MET A 91 -13.64 -3.82 6.23
CA MET A 91 -14.72 -2.94 5.82
C MET A 91 -15.66 -2.64 7.00
N ASP A 92 -15.22 -1.77 7.91
CA ASP A 92 -16.06 -1.20 8.95
C ASP A 92 -17.04 -0.15 8.40
N ALA A 93 -17.89 0.41 9.27
CA ALA A 93 -18.89 1.39 8.88
C ALA A 93 -18.26 2.64 8.22
N ALA A 94 -17.13 3.12 8.73
CA ALA A 94 -16.49 4.32 8.19
C ALA A 94 -15.90 4.06 6.80
N LEU A 95 -15.25 2.92 6.60
CA LEU A 95 -14.69 2.55 5.29
C LEU A 95 -15.80 2.24 4.27
N SER A 96 -16.93 1.69 4.71
CA SER A 96 -18.06 1.34 3.83
C SER A 96 -18.78 2.54 3.23
N GLU A 97 -18.69 3.71 3.85
CA GLU A 97 -19.21 4.98 3.31
C GLU A 97 -18.29 5.60 2.25
N LEU A 98 -17.04 5.14 2.16
CA LEU A 98 -16.08 5.68 1.19
C LEU A 98 -16.32 5.09 -0.22
N PRO A 99 -16.22 5.90 -1.28
CA PRO A 99 -16.24 5.36 -2.64
C PRO A 99 -15.07 4.37 -2.84
N ALA A 100 -15.32 3.30 -3.58
CA ALA A 100 -14.33 2.26 -3.85
C ALA A 100 -13.03 2.82 -4.46
N GLU A 101 -13.13 3.87 -5.29
CA GLU A 101 -11.97 4.55 -5.89
C GLU A 101 -11.07 5.22 -4.84
N VAL A 102 -11.65 5.77 -3.78
CA VAL A 102 -10.90 6.38 -2.67
C VAL A 102 -10.12 5.33 -1.90
N LEU A 103 -10.79 4.22 -1.56
CA LEU A 103 -10.15 3.09 -0.89
C LEU A 103 -9.03 2.50 -1.75
N ALA A 104 -9.31 2.26 -3.03
CA ALA A 104 -8.38 1.66 -3.97
C ALA A 104 -7.13 2.52 -4.20
N LEU A 105 -7.30 3.82 -4.48
CA LEU A 105 -6.18 4.74 -4.72
C LEU A 105 -5.36 4.98 -3.45
N GLY A 106 -6.03 5.10 -2.30
CA GLY A 106 -5.38 5.26 -1.00
C GLY A 106 -4.58 4.01 -0.62
N LEU A 107 -5.10 2.83 -0.91
CA LEU A 107 -4.38 1.58 -0.71
C LEU A 107 -3.15 1.49 -1.64
N ALA A 108 -3.33 1.75 -2.94
CA ALA A 108 -2.25 1.71 -3.93
C ALA A 108 -1.08 2.63 -3.54
N ALA A 109 -1.38 3.85 -3.06
CA ALA A 109 -0.38 4.79 -2.55
C ALA A 109 0.40 4.24 -1.33
N GLN A 110 -0.26 3.48 -0.46
CA GLN A 110 0.31 2.99 0.79
C GLN A 110 1.09 1.68 0.65
N VAL A 111 0.85 0.90 -0.40
CA VAL A 111 1.56 -0.37 -0.65
C VAL A 111 2.76 -0.22 -1.57
N VAL A 112 2.83 0.84 -2.37
CA VAL A 112 3.94 1.08 -3.31
C VAL A 112 5.24 1.52 -2.61
N LEU A 113 5.16 2.08 -1.40
CA LEU A 113 6.33 2.48 -0.60
C LEU A 113 6.14 2.10 0.87
N LEU A 114 7.25 1.95 1.59
CA LEU A 114 7.22 1.83 3.04
C LEU A 114 7.14 3.22 3.68
N TRP A 115 5.96 3.56 4.20
CA TRP A 115 5.71 4.82 4.88
C TRP A 115 5.96 4.72 6.39
N SER A 116 6.34 5.84 7.02
CA SER A 116 6.45 5.89 8.48
C SER A 116 5.10 5.60 9.15
N GLU A 117 5.10 5.09 10.37
CA GLU A 117 3.87 4.85 11.14
C GLU A 117 3.03 6.12 11.38
N ARG A 118 3.64 7.30 11.27
CA ARG A 118 2.98 8.60 11.41
C ARG A 118 2.43 9.14 10.09
N ALA A 119 2.79 8.55 8.97
CA ALA A 119 2.32 9.00 7.67
C ALA A 119 0.80 8.88 7.61
N PHE A 120 0.17 9.91 7.05
CA PHE A 120 -1.27 9.97 6.79
C PHE A 120 -2.22 9.91 8.00
N ARG A 121 -1.71 9.96 9.23
CA ARG A 121 -2.56 10.06 10.44
C ARG A 121 -3.45 11.29 10.43
N ASP A 122 -2.86 12.44 10.10
CA ASP A 122 -3.56 13.73 10.12
C ASP A 122 -4.08 14.15 8.73
N ARG A 123 -3.52 13.56 7.66
CA ARG A 123 -3.81 13.99 6.29
C ARG A 123 -3.70 12.84 5.29
N SER A 124 -4.83 12.47 4.69
CA SER A 124 -4.95 11.45 3.63
C SER A 124 -3.92 11.61 2.51
N PRO A 125 -3.37 10.51 1.94
CA PRO A 125 -2.50 10.58 0.75
C PRO A 125 -3.21 11.11 -0.50
N LEU A 126 -4.53 11.31 -0.41
CA LEU A 126 -5.39 11.74 -1.50
C LEU A 126 -5.83 13.19 -1.33
N ALA A 127 -6.26 13.80 -2.43
CA ALA A 127 -6.91 15.10 -2.46
C ALA A 127 -8.13 15.04 -3.39
N GLN A 128 -9.10 15.94 -3.15
CA GLN A 128 -10.22 16.16 -4.06
C GLN A 128 -9.80 17.13 -5.16
N ALA A 129 -10.00 16.76 -6.42
CA ALA A 129 -9.85 17.62 -7.58
C ALA A 129 -11.19 17.68 -8.32
N ALA A 130 -11.91 18.81 -8.21
CA ALA A 130 -13.28 18.93 -8.69
C ALA A 130 -14.14 17.73 -8.22
N ASP A 131 -14.59 16.90 -9.16
CA ASP A 131 -15.48 15.77 -8.89
C ASP A 131 -14.76 14.41 -8.76
N HIS A 132 -13.42 14.39 -8.82
CA HIS A 132 -12.61 13.17 -8.75
C HIS A 132 -11.56 13.22 -7.65
N VAL A 133 -11.15 12.05 -7.17
CA VAL A 133 -10.09 11.91 -6.18
C VAL A 133 -8.77 11.62 -6.87
N ILE A 134 -7.72 12.33 -6.44
CA ILE A 134 -6.38 12.21 -6.97
C ILE A 134 -5.38 11.89 -5.86
N LEU A 135 -4.21 11.36 -6.23
CA LEU A 135 -3.07 11.40 -5.32
C LEU A 135 -2.69 12.85 -5.04
N ARG A 136 -2.42 13.14 -3.76
CA ARG A 136 -1.94 14.45 -3.37
C ARG A 136 -0.59 14.72 -4.08
N PRO A 137 -0.37 15.91 -4.67
CA PRO A 137 0.80 16.15 -5.53
C PRO A 137 2.16 15.90 -4.85
N ASP A 138 2.28 16.20 -3.56
CA ASP A 138 3.47 15.92 -2.75
C ASP A 138 3.72 14.41 -2.61
N VAL A 139 2.68 13.63 -2.32
CA VAL A 139 2.76 12.16 -2.22
C VAL A 139 3.13 11.56 -3.57
N ALA A 140 2.51 12.03 -4.65
CA ALA A 140 2.83 11.60 -6.01
C ALA A 140 4.29 11.93 -6.38
N GLY A 141 4.78 13.10 -5.98
CA GLY A 141 6.18 13.50 -6.13
C GLY A 141 7.13 12.55 -5.39
N VAL A 142 6.83 12.20 -4.14
CA VAL A 142 7.64 11.26 -3.35
C VAL A 142 7.68 9.88 -4.01
N ILE A 143 6.54 9.35 -4.46
CA ILE A 143 6.47 8.06 -5.15
C ILE A 143 7.36 8.07 -6.39
N ARG A 144 7.22 9.08 -7.26
CA ARG A 144 8.03 9.20 -8.47
C ARG A 144 9.52 9.33 -8.16
N ALA A 145 9.88 10.16 -7.18
CA ALA A 145 11.27 10.38 -6.80
C ALA A 145 11.92 9.14 -6.17
N ALA A 146 11.16 8.32 -5.44
CA ALA A 146 11.65 7.09 -4.83
C ALA A 146 11.92 5.98 -5.86
N TYR A 147 11.16 5.95 -6.96
CA TYR A 147 11.34 4.99 -8.05
C TYR A 147 12.27 5.46 -9.17
N ASP A 148 12.89 6.63 -9.03
CA ASP A 148 13.91 7.12 -9.96
C ASP A 148 15.05 6.08 -10.08
N PRO A 149 15.46 5.64 -11.29
CA PRO A 149 16.48 4.60 -11.47
C PRO A 149 17.83 4.86 -10.80
N VAL A 150 18.16 6.11 -10.47
CA VAL A 150 19.42 6.44 -9.78
C VAL A 150 19.30 6.36 -8.25
N MET A 151 18.10 6.12 -7.72
CA MET A 151 17.88 5.88 -6.31
C MET A 151 18.15 4.41 -5.96
N PRO A 152 18.72 4.12 -4.78
CA PRO A 152 18.89 2.75 -4.33
C PRO A 152 17.54 2.12 -4.02
N VAL A 153 17.45 0.79 -4.17
CA VAL A 153 16.25 0.01 -3.86
C VAL A 153 15.81 0.16 -2.39
N MET A 154 16.77 0.36 -1.49
CA MET A 154 16.56 0.68 -0.08
C MET A 154 17.76 1.48 0.44
N SER A 155 17.52 2.46 1.30
CA SER A 155 18.58 3.11 2.07
C SER A 155 18.09 3.60 3.42
N ARG A 156 18.97 3.54 4.42
CA ARG A 156 18.78 4.15 5.76
C ARG A 156 19.59 5.42 5.94
N ASP A 157 20.35 5.84 4.93
CA ASP A 157 21.11 7.09 4.97
C ASP A 157 20.16 8.28 4.76
N ARG A 158 20.17 9.20 5.74
CA ARG A 158 19.35 10.42 5.75
C ARG A 158 19.62 11.32 4.54
N VAL A 159 20.79 11.22 3.92
CA VAL A 159 21.12 11.97 2.70
C VAL A 159 20.14 11.66 1.57
N HIS A 160 19.60 10.44 1.49
CA HIS A 160 18.60 10.12 0.47
C HIS A 160 17.27 10.85 0.69
N ALA A 161 16.89 11.20 1.92
CA ALA A 161 15.73 12.03 2.18
C ALA A 161 15.91 13.45 1.60
N LEU A 162 17.11 14.02 1.72
CA LEU A 162 17.44 15.32 1.11
C LEU A 162 17.41 15.25 -0.42
N ARG A 163 17.91 14.15 -0.99
CA ARG A 163 17.85 13.89 -2.44
C ARG A 163 16.42 13.73 -2.95
N LEU A 164 15.52 13.14 -2.16
CA LEU A 164 14.10 13.08 -2.49
C LEU A 164 13.48 14.47 -2.43
N ALA A 165 13.71 15.22 -1.35
CA ALA A 165 13.22 16.59 -1.19
C ALA A 165 13.62 17.50 -2.37
N ALA A 166 14.89 17.44 -2.79
CA ALA A 166 15.40 18.19 -3.94
C ALA A 166 14.70 17.81 -5.26
N ARG A 167 14.37 16.53 -5.47
CA ARG A 167 13.67 16.07 -6.68
C ARG A 167 12.20 16.49 -6.74
N ILE A 168 11.56 16.56 -5.59
CA ILE A 168 10.14 16.96 -5.50
C ILE A 168 9.98 18.49 -5.42
N GLY A 169 11.08 19.24 -5.28
CA GLY A 169 11.09 20.70 -5.30
C GLY A 169 10.57 21.36 -4.03
N VAL A 170 10.78 20.74 -2.85
CA VAL A 170 10.54 21.39 -1.54
C VAL A 170 11.75 22.19 -1.08
#